data_AF-A0A960HEC2-F1
#
_entry.id   AF-A0A960HEC2-F1
#
_cell.length_a   1.000
_cell.length_b   1.000
_cell.length_c   1.000
_cell.angle_alpha   90.00
_cell.angle_beta   90.00
_cell.angle_gamma   90.00
#
_symmetry.space_group_name_H-M   'P 1'
#
loop_
_entity.id
_entity.type
_entity.pdbx_description
1 polymer ?
#
loop_
_entity_poly.entity_id
_entity_poly.type
_entity_poly.pdbx_seq_one_letter_code
_entity_poly.pdbx_strand_id
1 'polypeptide(L)' 'PSVRPFPLTLEWIRGALEFVVMARREAGDSNLHYLDGLALFGADDEALLYDRLHPTPEGYRLLGERFLPRAFGEGAPLAG' A
#
# COMPACT_ATOMS: atom_id res chain seq x y z
N PRO A 1 24.90 8.69 -17.59
CA PRO A 1 23.71 8.45 -16.75
C PRO A 1 22.91 7.27 -17.30
N SER A 2 22.88 6.15 -16.60
CA SER A 2 22.02 5.03 -16.97
C SER A 2 20.56 5.49 -16.88
N VAL A 3 19.95 5.69 -18.04
CA VAL A 3 18.51 5.92 -18.15
C VAL A 3 17.84 4.66 -17.59
N ARG A 4 17.02 4.80 -16.55
CA ARG A 4 16.15 3.71 -16.14
C ARG A 4 15.27 3.35 -17.35
N PRO A 5 15.18 2.08 -17.75
CA PRO A 5 14.46 1.70 -18.97
C PRO A 5 12.96 2.05 -18.91
N PHE A 6 12.44 2.38 -17.72
CA PHE A 6 11.06 2.79 -17.49
C PHE A 6 10.96 4.00 -16.55
N PRO A 7 9.95 4.87 -16.72
CA PRO A 7 9.67 5.99 -15.81
C PRO A 7 9.24 5.48 -14.41
N LEU A 8 9.58 6.23 -13.36
CA LEU A 8 9.13 5.95 -12.00
C LEU A 8 7.67 6.40 -11.81
N THR A 9 6.73 5.59 -12.29
CA THR A 9 5.30 5.80 -12.06
C THR A 9 4.85 5.17 -10.74
N LEU A 10 3.69 5.59 -10.22
CA LEU A 10 3.09 4.95 -9.04
C LEU A 10 2.75 3.48 -9.28
N GLU A 11 2.32 3.12 -10.50
CA GLU A 11 2.07 1.73 -10.89
C GLU A 11 3.34 0.88 -10.81
N TRP A 12 4.45 1.39 -11.35
CA TRP A 12 5.72 0.69 -11.30
C TRP A 12 6.22 0.56 -9.86
N ILE A 13 6.12 1.62 -9.06
CA ILE A 13 6.53 1.60 -7.65
C ILE A 13 5.71 0.59 -6.85
N ARG A 14 4.39 0.50 -7.05
CA ARG A 14 3.52 -0.49 -6.38
C ARG A 14 3.95 -1.92 -6.71
N GLY A 15 4.17 -2.23 -7.99
CA GLY A 15 4.65 -3.55 -8.42
C GLY A 15 6.06 -3.87 -7.91
N ALA A 16 6.95 -2.87 -7.85
CA ALA A 16 8.29 -3.05 -7.31
C ALA A 16 8.27 -3.37 -5.81
N LEU A 17 7.41 -2.72 -5.02
CA LEU A 17 7.23 -3.01 -3.60
C LEU A 17 6.68 -4.42 -3.37
N GLU A 18 5.66 -4.83 -4.13
CA GLU A 18 5.11 -6.18 -4.05
C GLU A 18 6.19 -7.23 -4.35
N PHE A 19 6.95 -7.04 -5.45
CA PHE A 19 8.05 -7.92 -5.83
C PHE A 19 9.12 -8.02 -4.74
N VAL A 20 9.55 -6.88 -4.18
CA VAL A 20 10.57 -6.86 -3.11
C VAL A 20 10.07 -7.63 -1.90
N VAL A 21 8.83 -7.42 -1.47
CA VAL A 21 8.27 -8.15 -0.33
C VAL A 21 8.19 -9.65 -0.62
N MET A 22 7.69 -10.04 -1.80
CA MET A 22 7.63 -11.45 -2.21
C MET A 22 9.01 -12.11 -2.16
N ALA A 23 10.01 -11.51 -2.82
CA ALA A 23 11.37 -12.05 -2.87
C ALA A 23 12.01 -12.18 -1.47
N ARG A 24 11.73 -11.23 -0.58
CA ARG A 24 12.19 -11.28 0.82
C ARG A 24 11.54 -12.40 1.62
N ARG A 25 10.24 -12.65 1.40
CA ARG A 25 9.54 -13.78 2.03
C ARG A 25 10.06 -15.12 1.51
N GLU A 26 10.32 -15.24 0.21
CA GLU A 26 10.96 -16.43 -0.38
C GLU A 26 12.36 -16.68 0.21
N ALA A 27 13.09 -15.63 0.57
CA ALA A 27 14.37 -15.70 1.26
C ALA A 27 14.26 -16.00 2.77
N GLY A 28 13.06 -16.24 3.30
CA GLY A 28 12.81 -16.68 4.68
C GLY A 28 12.31 -15.61 5.65
N ASP A 29 12.06 -14.38 5.19
CA ASP A 29 11.54 -13.30 6.04
C ASP A 29 10.02 -13.45 6.26
N SER A 30 9.62 -14.20 7.30
CA SER A 30 8.21 -14.49 7.58
C SER A 30 7.41 -13.32 8.15
N ASN A 31 8.09 -12.27 8.63
CA ASN A 31 7.47 -11.12 9.30
C ASN A 31 7.26 -9.92 8.37
N LEU A 32 7.62 -10.07 7.08
CA LEU A 32 7.39 -9.03 6.08
C LEU A 32 6.10 -9.32 5.31
N HIS A 33 5.20 -8.33 5.28
CA HIS A 33 3.89 -8.46 4.65
C HIS A 33 3.63 -7.28 3.73
N TYR A 34 3.02 -7.56 2.57
CA TYR A 34 2.61 -6.55 1.62
C TYR A 34 1.13 -6.23 1.81
N LEU A 35 0.81 -4.94 1.85
CA LEU A 35 -0.55 -4.43 1.85
C LEU A 35 -0.68 -3.47 0.67
N ASP A 36 -1.53 -3.80 -0.29
CA ASP A 36 -1.80 -2.93 -1.43
C ASP A 36 -2.48 -1.64 -0.95
N GLY A 37 -1.84 -0.50 -1.23
CA GLY A 37 -2.36 0.82 -0.88
C GLY A 37 -3.70 1.13 -1.55
N LEU A 38 -3.98 0.57 -2.73
CA LEU A 38 -5.28 0.76 -3.41
C LEU A 38 -6.44 0.06 -2.69
N ALA A 39 -6.15 -0.96 -1.86
CA ALA A 39 -7.15 -1.56 -0.99
C ALA A 39 -7.51 -0.67 0.22
N LEU A 40 -6.70 0.36 0.49
CA LEU A 40 -6.94 1.36 1.55
C LEU A 40 -7.54 2.65 0.97
N PHE A 41 -6.99 3.13 -0.14
CA PHE A 41 -7.45 4.35 -0.82
C PHE A 41 -7.28 4.20 -2.33
N GLY A 42 -8.40 3.99 -3.02
CA GLY A 42 -8.47 3.71 -4.44
C GLY A 42 -9.05 4.86 -5.25
N ALA A 43 -9.28 4.62 -6.55
CA ALA A 43 -9.84 5.62 -7.46
C ALA A 43 -11.23 6.12 -7.02
N ASP A 44 -12.04 5.25 -6.42
CA ASP A 44 -13.38 5.60 -5.92
C ASP A 44 -13.35 6.60 -4.77
N ASP A 45 -12.19 6.78 -4.12
CA ASP A 45 -12.01 7.69 -2.99
C ASP A 45 -11.42 9.04 -3.42
N GLU A 46 -11.26 9.33 -4.73
CA GLU A 46 -10.65 10.58 -5.23
C GLU A 46 -11.32 11.84 -4.66
N ALA A 47 -12.63 11.81 -4.45
CA ALA A 47 -13.40 12.92 -3.89
C ALA A 47 -12.96 13.30 -2.45
N LEU A 48 -12.22 12.43 -1.78
CA LEU A 48 -11.67 12.65 -0.44
C LEU A 48 -10.25 13.21 -0.48
N LEU A 49 -9.77 13.69 -1.64
CA LEU A 49 -8.49 14.39 -1.78
C LEU A 49 -8.70 15.90 -1.76
N TYR A 50 -7.95 16.62 -0.91
CA TYR A 50 -8.07 18.07 -0.77
C TYR A 50 -7.44 18.83 -1.96
N ASP A 51 -6.28 18.38 -2.42
CA ASP A 51 -5.48 19.02 -3.48
C ASP A 51 -5.14 18.03 -4.61
N ARG A 52 -5.97 16.98 -4.73
CA ARG A 52 -5.75 15.84 -5.65
C ARG A 52 -4.51 15.00 -5.31
N LEU A 53 -3.93 15.17 -4.13
CA LEU A 53 -2.80 14.38 -3.67
C LEU A 53 -2.95 13.92 -2.21
N HIS A 54 -3.32 14.84 -1.31
CA HIS A 54 -3.42 14.58 0.12
C HIS A 54 -4.86 14.24 0.51
N PRO A 55 -5.08 13.18 1.33
CA PRO A 55 -6.38 12.90 1.90
C PRO A 55 -6.89 14.08 2.75
N THR A 56 -8.19 14.31 2.68
CA THR A 56 -8.96 15.11 3.63
C THR A 56 -9.00 14.43 5.00
N PRO A 57 -9.45 15.10 6.08
CA PRO A 57 -9.70 14.45 7.37
C PRO A 57 -10.58 13.20 7.25
N GLU A 58 -11.63 13.25 6.43
CA GLU A 58 -12.52 12.14 6.14
C GLU A 58 -11.79 11.02 5.38
N GLY A 59 -10.91 11.36 4.44
CA GLY A 59 -10.05 10.41 3.74
C GLY A 59 -9.07 9.69 4.67
N TYR A 60 -8.47 10.40 5.63
CA TYR A 60 -7.62 9.80 6.66
C TYR A 60 -8.41 8.86 7.58
N ARG A 61 -9.65 9.22 7.95
CA ARG A 61 -10.53 8.33 8.73
C ARG A 61 -10.83 7.05 7.95
N LEU A 62 -11.19 7.15 6.67
CA LEU A 62 -11.47 6.01 5.81
C LEU A 62 -10.25 5.07 5.66
N LEU A 63 -9.06 5.63 5.48
CA LEU A 63 -7.79 4.89 5.48
C LEU A 63 -7.64 4.06 6.77
N GLY A 64 -7.82 4.69 7.93
CA GLY A 64 -7.73 4.02 9.22
C GLY A 64 -8.73 2.88 9.40
N GLU A 65 -9.98 3.10 9.02
CA GLU A 65 -11.06 2.10 9.07
C GLU A 65 -10.77 0.89 8.20
N ARG A 66 -10.20 1.09 7.01
CA ARG A 66 -9.83 -0.01 6.10
C ARG A 66 -8.53 -0.70 6.48
N PHE A 67 -7.59 0.03 7.10
CA PHE A 67 -6.30 -0.50 7.54
C PHE A 67 -6.44 -1.44 8.73
N LEU A 68 -7.20 -1.04 9.76
CA LEU A 68 -7.28 -1.76 11.03
C LEU A 68 -7.60 -3.27 10.86
N PRO A 69 -8.66 -3.70 10.16
CA PRO A 69 -8.94 -5.13 10.01
C PRO A 69 -7.92 -5.86 9.13
N ARG A 70 -7.24 -5.17 8.21
CA ARG A 70 -6.23 -5.77 7.32
C ARG A 70 -4.88 -5.96 7.98
N ALA A 71 -4.56 -5.11 8.95
CA ALA A 71 -3.30 -5.17 9.68
C ALA A 71 -3.45 -5.98 10.98
N PHE A 72 -4.54 -5.79 11.72
CA PHE A 72 -4.72 -6.33 13.08
C PHE A 72 -5.93 -7.25 13.25
N GLY A 73 -6.68 -7.54 12.18
CA GLY A 73 -7.80 -8.49 12.23
C GLY A 73 -7.34 -9.94 12.44
N GLU A 74 -8.29 -10.85 12.65
CA GLU A 74 -7.96 -12.27 12.83
C GLU A 74 -7.19 -12.83 11.62
N GLY A 75 -6.03 -13.44 11.87
CA GLY A 75 -5.14 -13.96 10.81
C GLY A 75 -4.37 -12.88 10.03
N ALA A 76 -4.50 -11.61 10.39
CA ALA A 76 -3.78 -10.51 9.77
C ALA A 76 -2.30 -10.45 10.22
N PRO A 77 -1.42 -9.79 9.43
CA PRO A 77 0.02 -9.70 9.70
C PRO A 77 0.45 -9.25 11.10
N LEU A 78 -0.33 -8.41 11.77
CA LEU A 78 0.00 -7.80 13.06
C LEU A 78 -0.98 -8.24 14.18
N ALA A 79 -1.71 -9.34 13.97
CA ALA A 79 -2.75 -9.81 14.89
C ALA A 79 -2.23 -10.31 16.26
N GLY A 80 -0.92 -10.59 16.38
CA GLY A 80 -0.29 -11.13 17.59
C GLY A 80 0.46 -12.43 17.33
#